data_AF-A0A7L2FYP7-F1
#
_entry.id   AF-A0A7L2FYP7-F1
#
_cell.length_a   1.000
_cell.length_b   1.000
_cell.length_c   1.000
_cell.angle_alpha   90.00
_cell.angle_beta   90.00
_cell.angle_gamma   90.00
#
_symmetry.space_group_name_H-M   'P 1'
#
loop_
_entity.id
_entity.type
_entity.pdbx_description
1 polymer ?
#
loop_
_entity_poly.entity_id
_entity_poly.type
_entity_poly.pdbx_seq_one_letter_code
_entity_poly.pdbx_strand_id
1 'polypeptide(L)'
;SEISKDMLPGPYPRTPEERAAAAKKYNMRVEDYQPYPDDGLGYGDYPMLPNKSQYERDPWYQWDQPDMRHNWGEPMHWDFDMYIRNRVDTSPTVVPWHTMSKHFLLFLSIMLIMFGLGEIYPSYRPVGPKQYPFNDLYLERGGDPNKKPPAVIHYEI
;
A
#
# COMPACT_ATOMS: atom_id res chain seq x y z
N SER A 1 14.47 -37.39 -2.48
CA SER A 1 13.43 -36.69 -1.72
C SER A 1 12.41 -37.71 -1.29
N GLU A 2 12.10 -37.79 0.01
CA GLU A 2 11.18 -38.81 0.58
C GLU A 2 9.69 -38.48 0.39
N ILE A 3 9.37 -37.42 -0.35
CA ILE A 3 7.99 -37.02 -0.65
C ILE A 3 7.47 -37.79 -1.85
N SER A 4 6.38 -38.53 -1.66
CA SER A 4 5.71 -39.27 -2.71
C SER A 4 4.81 -38.37 -3.57
N LYS A 5 4.54 -38.77 -4.83
CA LYS A 5 3.79 -37.93 -5.78
C LYS A 5 2.35 -37.66 -5.34
N ASP A 6 1.75 -38.57 -4.61
CA ASP A 6 0.43 -38.48 -4.00
C ASP A 6 0.34 -37.40 -2.91
N MET A 7 1.46 -36.98 -2.33
CA MET A 7 1.53 -35.88 -1.36
C MET A 7 1.65 -34.49 -2.02
N LEU A 8 1.89 -34.43 -3.33
CA LEU A 8 2.04 -33.17 -4.06
C LEU A 8 0.68 -32.62 -4.54
N PRO A 9 0.56 -31.30 -4.79
CA PRO A 9 -0.61 -30.71 -5.41
C PRO A 9 -0.94 -31.33 -6.77
N GLY A 10 -2.23 -31.45 -7.05
CA GLY A 10 -2.79 -32.11 -8.24
C GLY A 10 -3.83 -31.26 -8.97
N PRO A 11 -4.55 -31.84 -9.94
CA PRO A 11 -5.62 -31.16 -10.66
C PRO A 11 -6.86 -30.99 -9.78
N TYR A 12 -7.76 -30.08 -10.18
CA TYR A 12 -9.00 -29.79 -9.47
C TYR A 12 -9.85 -31.05 -9.18
N PRO A 13 -10.26 -31.31 -7.92
CA PRO A 13 -11.04 -32.49 -7.57
C PRO A 13 -12.50 -32.33 -8.00
N ARG A 14 -12.99 -33.23 -8.85
CA ARG A 14 -14.35 -33.17 -9.43
C ARG A 14 -15.33 -34.09 -8.71
N THR A 15 -14.84 -35.17 -8.12
CA THR A 15 -15.67 -36.12 -7.39
C THR A 15 -15.58 -35.92 -5.87
N PRO A 16 -16.60 -36.34 -5.09
CA PRO A 16 -16.54 -36.29 -3.62
C PRO A 16 -15.41 -37.14 -3.04
N GLU A 17 -15.07 -38.26 -3.69
CA GLU A 17 -13.97 -39.14 -3.28
C GLU A 17 -12.61 -38.48 -3.49
N GLU A 18 -12.39 -37.85 -4.66
CA GLU A 18 -11.20 -37.03 -4.93
C GLU A 18 -11.08 -35.87 -3.95
N ARG A 19 -12.21 -35.22 -3.63
CA ARG A 19 -12.25 -34.14 -2.63
C ARG A 19 -11.85 -34.64 -1.24
N ALA A 20 -12.36 -35.80 -0.82
CA ALA A 20 -12.01 -36.39 0.47
C ALA A 20 -10.53 -36.81 0.53
N ALA A 21 -9.99 -37.35 -0.57
CA ALA A 21 -8.57 -37.67 -0.70
C ALA A 21 -7.69 -36.41 -0.65
N ALA A 22 -8.08 -35.33 -1.34
CA ALA A 22 -7.36 -34.06 -1.32
C ALA A 22 -7.39 -33.40 0.06
N ALA A 23 -8.56 -33.37 0.73
CA ALA A 23 -8.68 -32.87 2.10
C ALA A 23 -7.75 -33.63 3.06
N LYS A 24 -7.71 -34.98 2.96
CA LYS A 24 -6.80 -35.82 3.73
C LYS A 24 -5.33 -35.52 3.43
N LYS A 25 -4.97 -35.27 2.17
CA LYS A 25 -3.61 -34.89 1.74
C LYS A 25 -3.14 -33.58 2.37
N TYR A 26 -4.03 -32.58 2.48
CA TYR A 26 -3.73 -31.27 3.07
C TYR A 26 -3.99 -31.21 4.59
N ASN A 27 -4.20 -32.34 5.26
CA ASN A 27 -4.49 -32.42 6.69
C ASN A 27 -5.72 -31.61 7.12
N MET A 28 -6.72 -31.48 6.23
CA MET A 28 -7.97 -30.74 6.47
C MET A 28 -9.17 -31.69 6.61
N ARG A 29 -10.23 -31.18 7.22
CA ARG A 29 -11.55 -31.82 7.21
C ARG A 29 -12.19 -31.67 5.83
N VAL A 30 -12.99 -32.65 5.41
CA VAL A 30 -13.62 -32.64 4.08
C VAL A 30 -14.64 -31.51 3.96
N GLU A 31 -15.29 -31.17 5.08
CA GLU A 31 -16.30 -30.12 5.17
C GLU A 31 -15.70 -28.71 5.05
N ASP A 32 -14.48 -28.53 5.57
CA ASP A 32 -13.75 -27.25 5.55
C ASP A 32 -12.89 -27.10 4.28
N TYR A 33 -12.65 -28.19 3.56
CA TYR A 33 -11.86 -28.19 2.33
C TYR A 33 -12.68 -27.65 1.15
N GLN A 34 -12.29 -26.46 0.70
CA GLN A 34 -12.80 -25.84 -0.50
C GLN A 34 -11.64 -25.53 -1.44
N PRO A 35 -11.58 -26.11 -2.65
CA PRO A 35 -10.60 -25.69 -3.65
C PRO A 35 -10.99 -24.37 -4.30
N TYR A 36 -10.01 -23.69 -4.91
CA TYR A 36 -10.28 -22.54 -5.79
C TYR A 36 -11.17 -22.93 -6.99
N PRO A 37 -11.95 -22.00 -7.57
CA PRO A 37 -12.72 -22.26 -8.79
C PRO A 37 -11.85 -22.79 -9.95
N ASP A 38 -12.39 -23.73 -10.73
CA ASP A 38 -11.70 -24.33 -11.90
C ASP A 38 -11.75 -23.38 -13.13
N ASP A 39 -11.15 -22.19 -12.98
CA ASP A 39 -11.11 -21.14 -14.02
C ASP A 39 -9.87 -21.23 -14.93
N GLY A 40 -9.10 -22.32 -14.81
CA GLY A 40 -7.86 -22.52 -15.59
C GLY A 40 -6.67 -21.65 -15.16
N LEU A 41 -6.75 -21.00 -13.99
CA LEU A 41 -5.68 -20.15 -13.42
C LEU A 41 -4.51 -20.94 -12.80
N GLY A 42 -4.62 -22.27 -12.73
CA GLY A 42 -3.53 -23.14 -12.28
C GLY A 42 -3.48 -23.43 -10.77
N TYR A 43 -4.53 -23.11 -10.01
CA TYR A 43 -4.60 -23.44 -8.57
C TYR A 43 -4.70 -24.95 -8.30
N GLY A 44 -5.32 -25.72 -9.22
CA GLY A 44 -5.46 -27.17 -9.09
C GLY A 44 -6.34 -27.56 -7.90
N ASP A 45 -5.83 -28.46 -7.05
CA ASP A 45 -6.49 -28.91 -5.82
C ASP A 45 -6.07 -28.15 -4.55
N TYR A 46 -5.35 -27.03 -4.68
CA TYR A 46 -4.90 -26.29 -3.51
C TYR A 46 -6.08 -25.72 -2.72
N PRO A 47 -6.07 -25.79 -1.37
CA PRO A 47 -7.17 -25.28 -0.56
C PRO A 47 -7.25 -23.75 -0.61
N MET A 48 -8.45 -23.23 -0.81
CA MET A 48 -8.78 -21.82 -0.71
C MET A 48 -9.01 -21.47 0.75
N LEU A 49 -7.91 -21.12 1.44
CA LEU A 49 -7.97 -20.67 2.83
C LEU A 49 -8.56 -19.25 2.95
N PRO A 50 -9.05 -18.85 4.14
CA PRO A 50 -9.53 -17.49 4.35
C PRO A 50 -8.43 -16.45 4.14
N ASN A 51 -8.74 -15.37 3.41
CA ASN A 51 -7.86 -14.23 3.14
C ASN A 51 -7.60 -13.40 4.40
N LYS A 52 -6.77 -13.94 5.31
CA LYS A 52 -6.41 -13.32 6.58
C LYS A 52 -4.91 -13.25 6.76
N SER A 53 -4.44 -12.10 7.22
CA SER A 53 -3.05 -11.86 7.57
C SER A 53 -2.63 -12.70 8.78
N GLN A 54 -1.36 -13.10 8.80
CA GLN A 54 -0.78 -13.77 9.96
C GLN A 54 -0.77 -12.90 11.22
N TYR A 55 -0.97 -11.58 11.07
CA TYR A 55 -1.09 -10.65 12.20
C TYR A 55 -2.34 -10.92 13.07
N GLU A 56 -3.42 -11.45 12.48
CA GLU A 56 -4.68 -11.75 13.19
C GLU A 56 -4.61 -12.98 14.10
N ARG A 57 -3.64 -13.87 13.88
CA ARG A 57 -3.50 -15.10 14.67
C ARG A 57 -3.09 -14.81 16.10
N ASP A 58 -3.52 -15.67 17.03
CA ASP A 58 -3.24 -15.52 18.46
C ASP A 58 -1.74 -15.34 18.73
N PRO A 59 -1.29 -14.18 19.26
CA PRO A 59 0.10 -13.96 19.57
C PRO A 59 0.59 -14.73 20.80
N TRP A 60 -0.30 -15.27 21.64
CA TRP A 60 0.03 -15.90 22.91
C TRP A 60 0.19 -17.41 22.81
N TYR A 61 -0.42 -18.02 21.80
CA TYR A 61 -0.19 -19.43 21.48
C TYR A 61 1.26 -19.65 21.04
N GLN A 62 1.87 -20.74 21.52
CA GLN A 62 3.24 -21.12 21.18
C GLN A 62 3.24 -21.86 19.83
N TRP A 63 3.34 -21.10 18.74
CA TRP A 63 3.45 -21.62 17.38
C TRP A 63 4.79 -22.33 17.12
N ASP A 64 4.78 -23.36 16.28
CA ASP A 64 6.02 -24.04 15.85
C ASP A 64 6.97 -23.09 15.11
N GLN A 65 6.42 -22.16 14.32
CA GLN A 65 7.13 -21.04 13.71
C GLN A 65 6.63 -19.73 14.34
N PRO A 66 7.26 -19.24 15.42
CA PRO A 66 6.77 -18.07 16.17
C PRO A 66 6.77 -16.77 15.37
N ASP A 67 7.68 -16.64 14.40
CA ASP A 67 7.77 -15.50 13.51
C ASP A 67 6.57 -15.45 12.57
N MET A 68 6.17 -16.58 11.98
CA MET A 68 5.06 -16.66 11.02
C MET A 68 3.69 -16.94 11.66
N ARG A 69 3.67 -17.36 12.93
CA ARG A 69 2.46 -17.85 13.64
C ARG A 69 1.80 -19.03 12.92
N HIS A 70 2.61 -19.99 12.50
CA HIS A 70 2.17 -21.16 11.73
C HIS A 70 2.66 -22.46 12.37
N ASN A 71 1.80 -23.49 12.34
CA ASN A 71 2.11 -24.80 12.89
C ASN A 71 2.57 -25.77 11.80
N TRP A 72 3.32 -26.79 12.20
CA TRP A 72 3.72 -27.86 11.31
C TRP A 72 2.50 -28.69 10.86
N GLY A 73 2.41 -28.97 9.56
CA GLY A 73 1.32 -29.74 8.96
C GLY A 73 0.03 -28.96 8.72
N GLU A 74 -0.02 -27.67 9.08
CA GLU A 74 -1.12 -26.79 8.71
C GLU A 74 -0.97 -26.36 7.23
N PRO A 75 -2.05 -26.35 6.43
CA PRO A 75 -1.97 -25.85 5.06
C PRO A 75 -1.62 -24.36 5.04
N MET A 76 -0.73 -24.00 4.12
CA MET A 76 -0.30 -22.61 3.92
C MET A 76 -1.31 -21.88 3.03
N HIS A 77 -1.49 -20.57 3.22
CA HIS A 77 -2.31 -19.76 2.32
C HIS A 77 -1.61 -19.63 0.97
N TRP A 78 -2.36 -19.56 -0.14
CA TRP A 78 -1.77 -19.39 -1.48
C TRP A 78 -0.89 -18.11 -1.53
N ASP A 79 -1.46 -16.97 -1.16
CA ASP A 79 -0.76 -15.68 -1.01
C ASP A 79 -0.08 -15.52 0.38
N PHE A 80 0.52 -16.58 0.92
CA PHE A 80 1.19 -16.50 2.22
C PHE A 80 2.30 -15.44 2.23
N ASP A 81 3.02 -15.29 1.12
CA ASP A 81 4.07 -14.30 0.93
C ASP A 81 3.56 -12.84 0.99
N MET A 82 2.27 -12.59 0.72
CA MET A 82 1.62 -11.29 0.90
C MET A 82 1.16 -11.08 2.34
N TYR A 83 0.70 -12.15 3.00
CA TYR A 83 0.10 -12.14 4.34
C TYR A 83 1.08 -12.43 5.49
N ILE A 84 2.38 -12.51 5.21
CA ILE A 84 3.41 -12.48 6.24
C ILE A 84 3.32 -11.18 7.06
N ARG A 85 3.69 -11.26 8.35
CA ARG A 85 3.47 -10.20 9.34
C ARG A 85 4.14 -8.85 9.04
N ASN A 86 5.12 -8.82 8.15
CA ASN A 86 5.83 -7.61 7.74
C ASN A 86 5.23 -6.94 6.48
N ARG A 87 4.10 -7.43 5.96
CA ARG A 87 3.46 -6.94 4.73
C ARG A 87 2.01 -6.54 4.96
N VAL A 88 1.06 -7.15 4.24
CA VAL A 88 -0.34 -6.72 4.22
C VAL A 88 -1.03 -7.25 5.47
N ASP A 89 -1.62 -6.32 6.23
CA ASP A 89 -2.40 -6.62 7.42
C ASP A 89 -3.90 -6.45 7.12
N THR A 90 -4.69 -7.46 7.50
CA THR A 90 -6.15 -7.49 7.36
C THR A 90 -6.86 -7.29 8.69
N SER A 91 -6.11 -7.06 9.77
CA SER A 91 -6.64 -6.89 11.12
C SER A 91 -7.72 -5.81 11.14
N PRO A 92 -8.85 -6.06 11.84
CA PRO A 92 -9.97 -5.14 11.84
C PRO A 92 -9.59 -3.79 12.47
N THR A 93 -9.84 -2.71 11.75
CA THR A 93 -9.69 -1.35 12.25
C THR A 93 -10.95 -0.89 12.96
N VAL A 94 -10.80 -0.02 13.97
CA VAL A 94 -11.94 0.53 14.72
C VAL A 94 -12.87 1.40 13.86
N VAL A 95 -12.34 2.02 12.80
CA VAL A 95 -13.11 2.82 11.84
C VAL A 95 -13.28 2.02 10.54
N PRO A 96 -14.49 1.99 9.93
CA PRO A 96 -14.70 1.38 8.62
C PRO A 96 -13.85 2.04 7.53
N TRP A 97 -13.32 1.22 6.61
CA TRP A 97 -12.44 1.65 5.52
C TRP A 97 -12.99 2.83 4.68
N HIS A 98 -14.28 2.77 4.33
CA HIS A 98 -14.92 3.80 3.52
C HIS A 98 -14.98 5.15 4.23
N THR A 99 -15.11 5.17 5.57
CA THR A 99 -15.11 6.38 6.39
C THR A 99 -13.70 6.98 6.47
N MET A 100 -12.68 6.15 6.71
CA MET A 100 -11.28 6.59 6.70
C MET A 100 -10.92 7.23 5.36
N SER A 101 -11.26 6.56 4.26
CA SER A 101 -10.99 7.04 2.90
C SER A 101 -11.69 8.37 2.60
N LYS A 102 -12.97 8.51 2.98
CA LYS A 102 -13.72 9.77 2.80
C LYS A 102 -13.12 10.92 3.59
N HIS A 103 -12.77 10.70 4.85
CA HIS A 103 -12.16 11.74 5.68
C HIS A 103 -10.80 12.18 5.15
N PHE A 104 -9.96 11.21 4.73
CA PHE A 104 -8.66 11.50 4.13
C PHE A 104 -8.79 12.34 2.85
N LEU A 105 -9.65 11.92 1.92
CA LEU A 105 -9.86 12.62 0.67
C LEU A 105 -10.51 13.99 0.87
N LEU A 106 -11.47 14.11 1.80
CA LEU A 106 -12.09 15.38 2.15
C LEU A 106 -11.05 16.36 2.70
N PHE A 107 -10.21 15.92 3.64
CA PHE A 107 -9.15 16.74 4.21
C PHE A 107 -8.18 17.22 3.13
N LEU A 108 -7.68 16.31 2.29
CA LEU A 108 -6.76 16.67 1.22
C LEU A 108 -7.39 17.64 0.22
N SER A 109 -8.66 17.42 -0.15
CA SER A 109 -9.37 18.30 -1.08
C SER A 109 -9.53 19.70 -0.51
N ILE A 110 -9.92 19.81 0.76
CA ILE A 110 -10.05 21.12 1.44
C ILE A 110 -8.69 21.81 1.51
N MET A 111 -7.63 21.10 1.89
CA MET A 111 -6.28 21.67 1.94
C MET A 111 -5.84 22.21 0.59
N LEU A 112 -6.00 21.44 -0.49
CA LEU A 112 -5.64 21.88 -1.84
C LEU A 112 -6.43 23.11 -2.27
N ILE A 113 -7.73 23.17 -1.96
CA ILE A 113 -8.56 24.35 -2.26
C ILE A 113 -8.07 25.56 -1.45
N MET A 114 -7.77 25.41 -0.16
CA MET A 114 -7.28 26.51 0.67
C MET A 114 -5.92 27.02 0.21
N PHE A 115 -5.00 26.13 -0.20
CA PHE A 115 -3.73 26.53 -0.80
C PHE A 115 -3.96 27.28 -2.13
N GLY A 116 -4.84 26.78 -2.99
CA GLY A 116 -5.21 27.47 -4.23
C GLY A 116 -5.79 28.87 -3.99
N LEU A 117 -6.62 29.03 -2.97
CA LEU A 117 -7.13 30.34 -2.55
C LEU A 117 -6.03 31.23 -1.97
N GLY A 118 -5.08 30.67 -1.22
CA GLY A 118 -3.92 31.39 -0.70
C GLY A 118 -3.03 31.96 -1.80
N GLU A 119 -2.91 31.27 -2.93
CA GLU A 119 -2.20 31.77 -4.12
C GLU A 119 -2.99 32.88 -4.85
N ILE A 120 -4.32 32.80 -4.89
CA ILE A 120 -5.17 33.85 -5.50
C ILE A 120 -5.20 35.11 -4.62
N TYR A 121 -5.22 34.94 -3.30
CA TYR A 121 -5.28 36.02 -2.31
C TYR A 121 -4.02 36.01 -1.42
N PRO A 122 -2.85 36.33 -2.00
CA PRO A 122 -1.60 36.28 -1.25
C PRO A 122 -1.58 37.39 -0.20
N SER A 123 -1.13 37.04 1.00
CA SER A 123 -0.83 38.04 2.02
C SER A 123 0.52 38.69 1.71
N TYR A 124 0.56 40.02 1.73
CA TYR A 124 1.79 40.79 1.57
C TYR A 124 1.85 41.88 2.65
N ARG A 125 3.06 42.35 2.96
CA ARG A 125 3.25 43.49 3.85
C ARG A 125 2.94 44.78 3.10
N PRO A 126 2.29 45.78 3.71
CA PRO A 126 1.93 47.04 3.05
C PRO A 126 3.16 47.95 2.89
N VAL A 127 4.17 47.45 2.19
CA VAL A 127 5.42 48.15 1.88
C VAL A 127 5.62 48.09 0.37
N GLY A 128 6.21 49.15 -0.19
CA GLY A 128 6.59 49.16 -1.59
C GLY A 128 7.65 48.09 -1.92
N PRO A 129 7.88 47.82 -3.22
CA PRO A 129 8.96 46.93 -3.63
C PRO A 129 10.31 47.45 -3.14
N LYS A 130 11.21 46.53 -2.80
CA LYS A 130 12.56 46.88 -2.35
C LYS A 130 13.32 47.56 -3.50
N GLN A 131 13.78 48.77 -3.25
CA GLN A 131 14.58 49.55 -4.19
C GLN A 131 16.06 49.16 -4.09
N TYR A 132 16.74 49.09 -5.23
CA TYR A 132 18.14 48.70 -5.33
C TYR A 132 18.92 49.71 -6.19
N PRO A 133 20.13 50.12 -5.79
CA PRO A 133 20.95 51.06 -6.56
C PRO A 133 21.49 50.42 -7.85
N PHE A 134 22.17 51.23 -8.68
CA PHE A 134 22.89 50.78 -9.89
C PHE A 134 22.02 50.02 -10.91
N ASN A 135 20.85 50.57 -11.24
CA ASN A 135 19.87 49.97 -12.16
C ASN A 135 19.45 48.55 -11.73
N ASP A 136 18.96 48.40 -10.49
CA ASP A 136 18.60 47.12 -9.87
C ASP A 136 19.76 46.11 -9.82
N LEU A 137 20.97 46.60 -9.47
CA LEU A 137 22.20 45.81 -9.37
C LEU A 137 22.51 45.04 -10.67
N TYR A 138 22.39 45.69 -11.82
CA TYR A 138 22.45 45.04 -13.13
C TYR A 138 23.73 44.22 -13.34
N LEU A 139 24.89 44.78 -12.99
CA LEU A 139 26.17 44.09 -13.18
C LEU A 139 26.35 42.94 -12.17
N GLU A 140 25.94 43.15 -10.92
CA GLU A 140 26.06 42.17 -9.85
C GLU A 140 25.10 40.98 -10.03
N ARG A 141 23.97 41.19 -10.73
CA ARG A 141 23.03 40.13 -11.13
C ARG A 141 23.39 39.45 -12.45
N GLY A 142 24.58 39.70 -13.00
CA GLY A 142 25.08 39.04 -14.21
C GLY A 142 24.68 39.69 -15.53
N GLY A 143 24.32 40.98 -15.51
CA GLY A 143 24.10 41.78 -16.71
C GLY A 143 25.35 41.92 -17.59
N ASP A 144 25.14 42.14 -18.88
CA ASP A 144 26.22 42.27 -19.87
C ASP A 144 26.88 43.66 -19.74
N PRO A 145 28.16 43.76 -19.39
CA PRO A 145 28.84 45.04 -19.19
C PRO A 145 28.92 45.88 -20.48
N ASN A 146 28.76 45.26 -21.64
CA ASN A 146 28.82 45.95 -22.93
C ASN A 146 27.48 46.55 -23.35
N LYS A 147 26.40 46.25 -22.61
CA LYS A 147 25.06 46.75 -22.89
C LYS A 147 24.65 47.72 -21.80
N LYS A 148 24.15 48.88 -22.21
CA LYS A 148 23.60 49.85 -21.27
C LYS A 148 22.22 49.36 -20.81
N PRO A 149 22.01 49.07 -19.50
CA PRO A 149 20.70 48.68 -19.01
C PRO A 149 19.71 49.86 -19.08
N PRO A 150 18.40 49.59 -19.06
CA PRO A 150 17.40 50.64 -18.87
C PRO A 150 17.66 51.38 -17.55
N ALA A 151 17.53 52.72 -17.57
CA ALA A 151 17.79 53.54 -16.39
C ALA A 151 16.66 53.36 -15.35
N VAL A 152 17.00 52.80 -14.19
CA VAL A 152 16.08 52.69 -13.04
C VAL A 152 16.53 53.70 -11.99
N ILE A 153 15.75 54.77 -11.83
CA ILE A 153 16.05 55.87 -10.91
C ILE A 153 15.06 55.82 -9.75
N HIS A 154 15.59 55.84 -8.53
CA HIS A 154 14.82 55.93 -7.29
C HIS A 154 14.98 57.34 -6.72
N TYR A 155 13.87 57.96 -6.33
CA TYR A 155 13.85 59.28 -5.70
C TYR A 155 13.51 59.15 -4.22
N GLU A 156 13.98 60.09 -3.39
CA GLU A 156 13.53 60.21 -2.00
C GLU A 156 12.08 60.70 -1.98
N ILE A 157 11.28 60.11 -1.07
CA ILE A 157 9.86 60.42 -0.86
C ILE A 157 9.73 61.32 0.36
#